data_AF-A0A167U113-F1
#
_entry.id   AF-A0A167U113-F1
#
_cell.length_a   1.000
_cell.length_b   1.000
_cell.length_c   1.000
_cell.angle_alpha   90.00
_cell.angle_beta   90.00
_cell.angle_gamma   90.00
#
_symmetry.space_group_name_H-M   'P 1'
#
loop_
_entity.id
_entity.type
_entity.pdbx_description
1 polymer ?
#
loop_
_entity_poly.entity_id
_entity_poly.type
_entity_poly.pdbx_seq_one_letter_code
_entity_poly.pdbx_strand_id
1 'polypeptide(L)' 'MGNDANLMSKIYDLRMMMIQHGINKGLSDPETIKYSQLLDQLILQAQLNNDF' A
#
# COMPACT_ATOMS: atom_id res chain seq x y z
N MET A 1 17.14 4.33 14.24
CA MET A 1 16.79 3.60 12.99
C MET A 1 15.41 4.08 12.62
N GLY A 2 15.33 4.87 11.55
CA GLY A 2 14.26 5.85 11.31
C GLY A 2 12.89 5.25 11.06
N ASN A 3 11.85 6.03 11.38
CA ASN A 3 10.43 5.73 11.17
C ASN A 3 10.11 5.39 9.69
N ASP A 4 10.99 5.82 8.79
CA ASP A 4 10.82 5.90 7.34
C ASP A 4 11.01 4.52 6.67
N ALA A 5 11.95 3.71 7.18
CA ALA A 5 12.13 2.32 6.73
C ALA A 5 10.90 1.45 7.04
N ASN A 6 10.16 1.78 8.10
CA ASN A 6 8.94 1.08 8.47
C ASN A 6 7.79 1.42 7.51
N LEU A 7 7.68 2.67 7.08
CA LEU A 7 6.64 3.13 6.17
C LEU A 7 6.79 2.52 4.76
N MET A 8 8.01 2.53 4.22
CA MET A 8 8.28 1.93 2.91
C MET A 8 8.04 0.41 2.90
N SER A 9 8.37 -0.30 3.98
CA SER A 9 8.05 -1.73 4.12
C SER A 9 6.54 -1.96 4.05
N LYS A 10 5.75 -1.15 4.78
CA LYS A 10 4.29 -1.26 4.76
C LYS A 10 3.69 -0.98 3.38
N ILE A 11 4.21 0.01 2.65
CA ILE A 11 3.80 0.29 1.27
C ILE A 11 4.08 -0.91 0.37
N TYR A 12 5.26 -1.50 0.49
CA TYR A 12 5.65 -2.68 -0.29
C TYR A 12 4.74 -3.87 0.02
N ASP A 13 4.57 -4.21 1.29
CA ASP A 13 3.78 -5.37 1.72
C ASP A 13 2.32 -5.23 1.26
N LEU A 14 1.72 -4.05 1.45
CA LEU A 14 0.35 -3.80 1.05
C LEU A 14 0.16 -3.81 -0.47
N ARG A 15 1.14 -3.31 -1.22
CA ARG A 15 1.15 -3.41 -2.69
C ARG A 15 1.17 -4.87 -3.14
N MET A 16 1.99 -5.71 -2.50
CA MET A 16 2.05 -7.14 -2.82
C MET A 16 0.73 -7.83 -2.50
N MET A 17 0.09 -7.51 -1.38
CA MET A 17 -1.24 -8.03 -1.04
C MET A 17 -2.29 -7.61 -2.07
N MET A 18 -2.33 -6.33 -2.45
CA MET A 18 -3.27 -5.83 -3.47
C MET A 18 -3.10 -6.55 -4.80
N ILE A 19 -1.86 -6.74 -5.27
CA ILE A 19 -1.58 -7.42 -6.53
C ILE A 19 -2.02 -8.88 -6.48
N GLN A 20 -1.64 -9.60 -5.42
CA GLN A 20 -2.02 -11.01 -5.26
C GLN A 20 -3.54 -11.18 -5.19
N HIS A 21 -4.22 -10.31 -4.42
CA HIS A 21 -5.68 -10.37 -4.31
C HIS A 21 -6.37 -9.99 -5.62
N GLY A 22 -5.87 -8.96 -6.31
CA GLY A 22 -6.38 -8.52 -7.61
C GLY A 22 -6.22 -9.59 -8.70
N ILE A 23 -5.14 -10.36 -8.69
CA ILE A 23 -4.95 -11.52 -9.57
C ILE A 23 -5.96 -12.63 -9.26
N ASN A 24 -6.21 -12.90 -7.98
CA ASN A 24 -7.03 -14.04 -7.54
C ASN A 24 -8.55 -13.77 -7.54
N LYS A 25 -8.97 -12.53 -7.26
CA LYS A 25 -10.37 -12.14 -7.02
C LYS A 25 -10.86 -11.03 -7.96
N GLY A 26 -9.95 -10.37 -8.66
CA GLY A 26 -10.25 -9.25 -9.56
C GLY A 26 -10.10 -7.89 -8.89
N LEU A 27 -9.97 -6.86 -9.73
CA LEU A 27 -9.76 -5.47 -9.30
C LEU A 27 -11.01 -4.83 -8.69
N SER A 28 -12.20 -5.34 -9.02
CA SER A 28 -13.48 -4.88 -8.47
C SER A 28 -13.85 -5.59 -7.16
N ASP A 29 -13.03 -6.54 -6.68
CA ASP A 29 -13.26 -7.19 -5.39
C ASP A 29 -13.16 -6.16 -4.25
N PRO A 30 -14.10 -6.16 -3.28
CA PRO A 30 -14.12 -5.18 -2.20
C PRO A 30 -12.80 -5.11 -1.41
N GLU A 31 -12.10 -6.22 -1.26
CA GLU A 31 -10.84 -6.29 -0.53
C GLU A 31 -9.66 -5.79 -1.39
N THR A 32 -9.67 -6.00 -2.71
CA THR A 32 -8.71 -5.34 -3.62
C THR A 32 -8.87 -3.81 -3.57
N ILE A 33 -10.10 -3.31 -3.59
CA ILE A 33 -10.40 -1.87 -3.49
C ILE A 33 -9.94 -1.32 -2.14
N LYS A 34 -10.19 -2.05 -1.04
CA LYS A 34 -9.72 -1.66 0.29
C LYS A 34 -8.19 -1.56 0.34
N TYR A 35 -7.48 -2.52 -0.24
CA TYR A 35 -6.02 -2.48 -0.32
C TYR A 35 -5.51 -1.28 -1.14
N SER A 36 -6.18 -0.92 -2.24
CA SER A 36 -5.80 0.27 -3.02
C SER A 36 -5.97 1.55 -2.21
N GLN A 37 -7.08 1.70 -1.49
CA GLN A 37 -7.35 2.88 -0.66
C GLN A 37 -6.34 3.04 0.49
N LEU A 38 -5.97 1.93 1.14
CA LEU A 38 -4.95 1.94 2.18
C LEU A 38 -3.57 2.24 1.60
N LEU A 39 -3.27 1.76 0.40
CA LEU A 39 -1.99 2.02 -0.27
C LEU A 39 -1.86 3.50 -0.63
N ASP A 40 -2.94 4.13 -1.11
CA ASP A 40 -2.98 5.57 -1.39
C ASP A 40 -2.71 6.39 -0.12
N GLN A 41 -3.28 6.01 1.03
CA GLN A 41 -3.02 6.68 2.31
C GLN A 41 -1.55 6.60 2.73
N LEU A 42 -0.94 5.42 2.60
CA LEU A 42 0.47 5.24 2.96
C LEU A 42 1.41 6.00 2.00
N ILE A 43 1.09 6.03 0.70
CA ILE A 43 1.84 6.82 -0.27
C ILE A 43 1.76 8.31 0.05
N LEU A 44 0.55 8.82 0.36
CA LEU A 44 0.38 10.21 0.79
C LEU A 44 1.18 10.52 2.04
N GLN A 45 1.18 9.61 3.03
CA GLN A 45 1.99 9.77 4.23
C GLN A 45 3.49 9.86 3.90
N ALA A 46 3.99 9.00 3.02
CA ALA A 46 5.40 9.03 2.61
C ALA A 46 5.77 10.32 1.88
N GLN A 47 4.85 10.84 1.05
CA GLN A 47 5.06 12.10 0.33
C GLN A 47 5.12 13.29 1.29
N LEU A 48 4.23 13.33 2.28
CA LEU A 48 4.22 14.38 3.31
C LEU A 48 5.45 14.32 4.21
N ASN A 49 6.02 13.13 4.42
CA ASN A 49 7.25 12.94 5.19
C ASN A 49 8.54 13.32 4.42
N ASN A 50 8.44 13.64 3.12
CA ASN A 50 9.59 13.82 2.20
C ASN A 50 10.48 12.56 2.07
N ASP A 51 9.90 11.37 2.17
CA ASP A 51 10.61 10.09 2.05
C ASP A 51 10.72 9.61 0.58
N PHE A 52 10.86 10.53 -0.37
CA PHE A 52 10.96 10.26 -1.81
C PHE A 52 12.27 10.77 -2.42
#